data_AF-A0A8B6LWZ9-F1
#
_entry.id   AF-A0A8B6LWZ9-F1
#
_cell.length_a   1.000
_cell.length_b   1.000
_cell.length_c   1.000
_cell.angle_alpha   90.00
_cell.angle_beta   90.00
_cell.angle_gamma   90.00
#
_symmetry.space_group_name_H-M   'P 1'
#
loop_
_entity.id
_entity.type
_entity.pdbx_description
1 polymer ?
#
loop_
_entity_poly.entity_id
_entity_poly.type
_entity_poly.pdbx_seq_one_letter_code
_entity_poly.pdbx_strand_id
1 'polypeptide(L)'
;MDNFLYTEVHTVLLPHALRYNAKAAPEAMARIAKALVVTDAPTGIFELAKAHGAPVSLAAIGMAANGLDQAAELAVSNQYPNPRPLERMALRDLLGRAFEGVGP
;
A
#
# COMPACT_ATOMS: atom_id res chain seq x y z
N MET A 1 -18.74 15.54 -1.86
CA MET A 1 -17.58 15.08 -1.05
C MET A 1 -17.36 13.67 -1.52
N ASP A 2 -16.46 13.54 -2.48
CA ASP A 2 -16.61 12.55 -3.53
C ASP A 2 -15.90 11.26 -3.15
N ASN A 3 -16.57 10.13 -3.37
CA ASN A 3 -16.13 8.78 -3.02
C ASN A 3 -14.79 8.35 -3.67
N PHE A 4 -14.25 9.17 -4.57
CA PHE A 4 -13.03 8.91 -5.35
C PHE A 4 -11.75 8.93 -4.52
N LEU A 5 -11.62 9.84 -3.54
CA LEU A 5 -10.43 9.90 -2.67
C LEU A 5 -10.21 8.58 -1.92
N TYR A 6 -11.29 7.91 -1.50
CA TYR A 6 -11.19 6.61 -0.86
C TYR A 6 -10.61 5.56 -1.81
N THR A 7 -11.10 5.47 -3.05
CA THR A 7 -10.61 4.54 -4.08
C THR A 7 -9.16 4.83 -4.49
N GLU A 8 -8.78 6.09 -4.62
CA GLU A 8 -7.41 6.49 -4.96
C GLU A 8 -6.42 6.15 -3.84
N VAL A 9 -6.79 6.38 -2.58
CA VAL A 9 -5.98 5.96 -1.42
C VAL A 9 -5.77 4.44 -1.42
N HIS A 10 -6.82 3.65 -1.68
CA HIS A 10 -6.70 2.19 -1.79
C HIS A 10 -5.76 1.79 -2.93
N THR A 11 -5.86 2.45 -4.08
CA THR A 11 -5.01 2.17 -5.25
C THR A 11 -3.54 2.41 -4.92
N VAL A 12 -3.22 3.52 -4.26
CA VAL A 12 -1.86 3.85 -3.85
C VAL A 12 -1.35 2.89 -2.78
N LEU A 13 -2.14 2.58 -1.74
CA LEU A 13 -1.67 1.81 -0.59
C LEU A 13 -1.57 0.30 -0.83
N LEU A 14 -2.43 -0.26 -1.70
CA LEU A 14 -2.53 -1.70 -1.90
C LEU A 14 -1.20 -2.39 -2.24
N PRO A 15 -0.37 -1.91 -3.19
CA PRO A 15 0.93 -2.50 -3.47
C PRO A 15 1.84 -2.59 -2.24
N HIS A 16 1.90 -1.52 -1.45
CA HIS A 16 2.78 -1.47 -0.28
C HIS A 16 2.26 -2.32 0.88
N ALA A 17 0.94 -2.40 1.07
CA ALA A 17 0.30 -3.30 2.04
C ALA A 17 0.56 -4.78 1.69
N LEU A 18 0.50 -5.14 0.41
CA LEU A 18 0.84 -6.49 -0.04
C LEU A 18 2.31 -6.80 0.22
N ARG A 19 3.23 -5.86 -0.09
CA ARG A 19 4.66 -6.04 0.23
C ARG A 19 4.90 -6.22 1.72
N TYR A 20 4.22 -5.44 2.56
CA TYR A 20 4.32 -5.54 4.02
C TYR A 20 3.98 -6.95 4.52
N ASN A 21 2.94 -7.54 3.94
CA ASN A 21 2.41 -8.85 4.30
C ASN A 21 3.04 -10.02 3.50
N ALA A 22 3.87 -9.76 2.49
CA ALA A 22 4.29 -10.78 1.52
C ALA A 22 4.97 -12.00 2.16
N LYS A 23 5.82 -11.78 3.16
CA LYS A 23 6.51 -12.86 3.90
C LYS A 23 5.57 -13.65 4.81
N ALA A 24 4.52 -13.01 5.32
CA ALA A 24 3.56 -13.63 6.22
C ALA A 24 2.41 -14.33 5.49
N ALA A 25 2.17 -14.00 4.21
CA ALA A 25 1.11 -14.59 3.38
C ALA A 25 1.62 -15.01 1.98
N PRO A 26 2.64 -15.90 1.89
CA PRO A 26 3.27 -16.25 0.61
C PRO A 26 2.31 -16.92 -0.38
N GLU A 27 1.39 -17.77 0.09
CA GLU A 27 0.40 -18.42 -0.76
C GLU A 27 -0.58 -17.42 -1.39
N ALA A 28 -1.01 -16.42 -0.62
CA ALA A 28 -1.85 -15.34 -1.13
C ALA A 28 -1.10 -14.53 -2.20
N MET A 29 0.17 -14.20 -1.97
CA MET A 29 1.00 -13.51 -2.96
C MET A 29 1.14 -14.32 -4.25
N ALA A 30 1.38 -15.64 -4.15
CA ALA A 30 1.49 -16.52 -5.31
C ALA A 30 0.19 -16.57 -6.13
N ARG A 31 -0.97 -16.60 -5.46
CA ARG A 31 -2.29 -16.56 -6.12
C ARG A 31 -2.52 -15.25 -6.85
N ILE A 32 -2.18 -14.12 -6.24
CA ILE A 32 -2.30 -12.78 -6.86
C ILE A 32 -1.35 -12.67 -8.05
N ALA A 33 -0.09 -13.07 -7.88
CA ALA A 33 0.93 -13.04 -8.93
C ALA A 33 0.51 -13.87 -10.15
N LYS A 34 -0.02 -15.08 -9.93
CA LYS A 34 -0.60 -15.92 -10.98
C LYS A 34 -1.76 -15.26 -11.71
N ALA A 35 -2.70 -14.64 -10.97
CA ALA A 35 -3.87 -13.99 -11.55
C ALA A 35 -3.50 -12.78 -12.43
N LEU A 36 -2.44 -12.05 -12.05
CA LEU A 36 -1.93 -10.90 -12.79
C LEU A 36 -0.89 -11.27 -13.85
N VAL A 37 -0.51 -12.55 -13.96
CA VAL A 37 0.54 -13.04 -14.87
C VAL A 37 1.88 -12.33 -14.63
N VAL A 38 2.27 -12.19 -13.36
CA VAL A 38 3.53 -11.60 -12.91
C VAL A 38 4.26 -12.52 -11.94
N THR A 39 5.54 -12.24 -11.67
CA THR A 39 6.35 -13.00 -10.69
C THR A 39 6.31 -12.41 -9.27
N ASP A 40 6.08 -11.10 -9.14
CA ASP A 40 5.96 -10.41 -7.86
C ASP A 40 4.63 -9.64 -7.80
N ALA A 41 3.73 -10.07 -6.90
CA ALA A 41 2.39 -9.51 -6.79
C ALA A 41 2.38 -8.01 -6.38
N PRO A 42 3.12 -7.56 -5.34
CA PRO A 42 3.19 -6.15 -4.98
C PRO A 42 3.65 -5.25 -6.12
N THR A 43 4.77 -5.59 -6.77
CA THR A 43 5.29 -4.82 -7.91
C THR A 43 4.34 -4.89 -9.10
N GLY A 44 3.75 -6.05 -9.38
CA GLY A 44 2.80 -6.19 -10.49
C GLY A 44 1.57 -5.29 -10.36
N ILE A 45 1.02 -5.14 -9.15
CA ILE A 45 -0.12 -4.22 -8.91
C ILE A 45 0.31 -2.77 -9.04
N PHE A 46 1.49 -2.40 -8.52
CA PHE A 46 2.03 -1.05 -8.65
C PHE A 46 2.20 -0.66 -10.13
N GLU A 47 2.84 -1.52 -10.93
CA GLU A 47 3.06 -1.27 -12.35
C GLU A 47 1.74 -1.28 -13.14
N LEU A 48 0.78 -2.13 -12.77
CA LEU A 48 -0.56 -2.13 -13.38
C LEU A 48 -1.28 -0.79 -13.16
N ALA A 49 -1.29 -0.27 -11.93
CA ALA A 49 -1.89 1.01 -11.60
C ALA A 49 -1.23 2.15 -12.39
N LYS A 50 0.11 2.17 -12.40
CA LYS A 50 0.91 3.14 -13.15
C LYS A 50 0.62 3.11 -14.65
N ALA A 51 0.57 1.93 -15.26
CA ALA A 51 0.33 1.75 -16.69
C ALA A 51 -1.06 2.24 -17.14
N HIS A 52 -2.04 2.23 -16.23
CA HIS A 52 -3.41 2.69 -16.50
C HIS A 52 -3.66 4.14 -16.06
N GLY A 53 -2.62 4.88 -15.69
CA GLY A 53 -2.71 6.29 -15.31
C GLY A 53 -3.36 6.54 -13.94
N ALA A 54 -3.49 5.51 -13.10
CA ALA A 54 -3.94 5.69 -11.73
C ALA A 54 -2.84 6.41 -10.90
N PRO A 55 -3.22 7.20 -9.87
CA PRO A 55 -2.24 7.77 -8.98
C PRO A 55 -1.47 6.67 -8.25
N VAL A 56 -0.15 6.85 -8.16
CA VAL A 56 0.76 5.90 -7.48
C VAL A 56 1.48 6.52 -6.28
N SER A 57 1.10 7.74 -5.88
CA SER A 57 1.64 8.39 -4.70
C SER A 57 0.59 9.11 -3.87
N LEU A 58 0.74 9.12 -2.54
CA LEU A 58 -0.17 9.84 -1.64
C LEU A 58 -0.03 11.35 -1.81
N ALA A 59 1.16 11.83 -2.16
CA ALA A 59 1.40 13.23 -2.48
C ALA A 59 0.58 13.69 -3.72
N ALA A 60 0.47 12.85 -4.75
CA ALA A 60 -0.28 13.16 -5.96
C ALA A 60 -1.79 13.29 -5.72
N ILE A 61 -2.30 12.68 -4.66
CA ILE A 61 -3.72 12.75 -4.26
C ILE A 61 -3.97 13.73 -3.10
N GLY A 62 -2.97 14.59 -2.79
CA GLY A 62 -3.13 15.71 -1.87
C GLY A 62 -2.87 15.40 -0.39
N MET A 63 -2.28 14.25 -0.04
CA MET A 63 -1.88 13.98 1.33
C MET A 63 -0.73 14.91 1.76
N ALA A 64 -0.79 15.44 2.98
CA ALA A 64 0.28 16.25 3.54
C ALA A 64 1.38 15.38 4.18
N ALA A 65 2.65 15.75 3.98
CA ALA A 65 3.80 15.00 4.49
C ALA A 65 3.82 14.87 6.02
N ASN A 66 3.34 15.91 6.72
CA ASN A 66 3.24 15.91 8.19
C ASN A 66 2.13 14.96 8.73
N GLY A 67 1.25 14.44 7.86
CA GLY A 67 0.22 13.48 8.24
C GLY A 67 0.72 12.04 8.38
N LEU A 68 1.93 11.72 7.92
CA LEU A 68 2.42 10.34 7.86
C LEU A 68 2.66 9.73 9.25
N ASP A 69 3.20 10.50 10.19
CA ASP A 69 3.45 10.01 11.55
C ASP A 69 2.14 9.74 12.30
N GLN A 70 1.16 10.64 12.16
CA GLN A 70 -0.17 10.47 12.72
C GLN A 70 -0.89 9.27 12.09
N ALA A 71 -0.80 9.10 10.76
CA ALA A 71 -1.41 7.97 10.07
C ALA A 71 -0.81 6.62 10.54
N ALA A 72 0.51 6.55 10.74
CA ALA A 72 1.16 5.36 11.28
C ALA A 72 0.69 5.04 12.71
N GLU A 73 0.56 6.05 13.55
CA GLU A 73 0.08 5.90 14.94
C GLU A 73 -1.36 5.40 14.99
N LEU A 74 -2.24 5.96 14.16
CA LEU A 74 -3.64 5.53 14.06
C LEU A 74 -3.75 4.10 13.53
N ALA A 75 -2.91 3.72 12.57
CA ALA A 75 -2.92 2.39 11.99
C ALA A 75 -2.50 1.30 13.00
N VAL A 76 -1.57 1.59 13.92
CA VAL A 76 -1.21 0.66 15.01
C VAL A 76 -2.22 0.68 16.14
N SER A 77 -2.85 1.82 16.41
CA SER A 77 -3.86 1.96 17.46
C SER A 77 -5.15 1.19 17.13
N ASN A 78 -5.48 1.06 15.84
CA ASN A 78 -6.62 0.29 15.36
C ASN A 78 -6.20 -1.14 14.98
N GLN A 79 -5.74 -1.93 15.95
CA GLN A 79 -5.30 -3.29 15.68
C GLN A 79 -6.47 -4.15 15.18
N TYR A 80 -6.30 -4.70 13.98
CA TYR A 80 -7.15 -5.73 13.42
C TYR A 80 -6.30 -6.97 13.13
N PRO A 81 -6.92 -8.17 13.01
CA PRO A 81 -6.19 -9.37 12.61
C PRO A 81 -5.49 -9.15 11.25
N ASN A 82 -4.16 -9.06 11.26
CA ASN A 82 -3.33 -8.94 10.07
C ASN A 82 -2.29 -10.08 10.07
N PRO A 83 -1.96 -10.71 8.92
CA PRO A 83 -1.03 -11.85 8.87
C PRO A 83 0.35 -11.55 9.44
N ARG A 84 0.79 -10.28 9.34
CA ARG A 84 1.96 -9.74 10.01
C ARG A 84 1.52 -8.78 11.13
N PRO A 85 2.08 -8.86 12.35
CA PRO A 85 1.81 -7.87 13.39
C PRO A 85 2.01 -6.43 12.90
N LEU A 86 1.11 -5.53 13.25
CA LEU A 86 1.19 -4.13 12.85
C LEU A 86 2.20 -3.39 13.73
N GLU A 87 3.30 -2.94 13.11
CA GLU A 87 4.41 -2.28 13.77
C GLU A 87 4.55 -0.83 13.28
N ARG A 88 4.59 0.13 14.21
CA ARG A 88 4.57 1.58 13.91
C ARG A 88 5.65 1.99 12.91
N MET A 89 6.90 1.60 13.17
CA MET A 89 8.02 1.97 12.29
C MET A 89 7.85 1.40 10.89
N ALA A 90 7.49 0.13 10.77
CA ALA A 90 7.34 -0.51 9.48
C ALA A 90 6.12 0.02 8.69
N LEU A 91 5.05 0.43 9.37
CA LEU A 91 3.93 1.13 8.74
C LEU A 91 4.30 2.56 8.33
N ARG A 92 5.13 3.26 9.12
CA ARG A 92 5.63 4.58 8.76
C ARG A 92 6.52 4.55 7.52
N ASP A 93 7.35 3.53 7.37
CA ASP A 93 8.18 3.31 6.18
C ASP A 93 7.33 2.99 4.95
N LEU A 94 6.31 2.13 5.12
CA LEU A 94 5.31 1.83 4.10
C LEU A 94 4.65 3.11 3.59
N LEU A 95 4.13 3.93 4.52
CA LEU A 95 3.48 5.20 4.20
C LEU A 95 4.44 6.20 3.55
N GLY A 96 5.71 6.21 3.94
CA GLY A 96 6.74 7.04 3.31
C GLY A 96 6.96 6.69 1.84
N ARG A 97 7.15 5.39 1.53
CA ARG A 97 7.29 4.94 0.14
C ARG A 97 6.04 5.20 -0.69
N ALA A 98 4.86 4.99 -0.10
CA ALA A 98 3.58 5.32 -0.73
C ALA A 98 3.42 6.83 -0.96
N PHE A 99 3.92 7.67 -0.05
CA PHE A 99 3.89 9.12 -0.21
C PHE A 99 4.74 9.60 -1.38
N GLU A 100 5.93 9.03 -1.54
CA GLU A 100 6.88 9.38 -2.61
C GLU A 100 6.55 8.71 -3.95
N GLY A 101 5.69 7.69 -3.97
CA GLY A 101 5.42 6.87 -5.16
C GLY A 101 6.58 5.96 -5.55
N VAL A 102 7.38 5.55 -4.56
CA VAL A 102 8.48 4.61 -4.75
C VAL A 102 7.91 3.19 -4.74
N GLY A 103 8.09 2.43 -5.82
CA GLY A 103 7.58 1.06 -5.93
C GLY A 103 7.93 0.17 -4.71
N PRO A 104 7.07 -0.79 -4.34
CA PRO A 104 7.13 -1.53 -3.07
C PRO A 104 8.20 -2.63 -3.01
#